data_AF-A0A928VT75-F1
#
_entry.id   AF-A0A928VT75-F1
#
_cell.length_a   1.000
_cell.length_b   1.000
_cell.length_c   1.000
_cell.angle_alpha   90.00
_cell.angle_beta   90.00
_cell.angle_gamma   90.00
#
_symmetry.space_group_name_H-M   'P 1'
#
loop_
_entity.id
_entity.type
_entity.pdbx_description
1 polymer ?
#
loop_
_entity_poly.entity_id
_entity_poly.type
_entity_poly.pdbx_seq_one_letter_code
_entity_poly.pdbx_strand_id
1 'polypeptide(L)'
;MGLIASKQGLEIVERARRKKRWNKYAPFWYESAYVCRGTLQRFWKQTSIQADNFQNICQAVGVNWEEIVDREASTDTSLGSEARFFSDEGSQARLHPFGDKGCIRDPRRFFDRRELLEQLFEGLARGCSQSIVGESEIGKSSVLWAICSKGPQRLQLPDKAFIMLGMECIYDEQEFWDTLCEQVGIKDRRDFMRKTKLQNRRYILCLDEIEAFTDEKRFPPHVLSFLRGVADGDRTPLTLVIASRSPLQKLFPDLPERTSPLANICKQHRVGVFPPEIAREFLHSRLRDTNVTFSEDQIASLLAESGCHPAKLQERAAQLYDRLVQE
;
A
#
# COMPACT_ATOMS: atom_id res chain seq x y z
N MET A 1 5.91 -16.68 -2.50
CA MET A 1 5.81 -17.90 -1.67
C MET A 1 4.96 -17.60 -0.45
N GLY A 2 4.10 -18.52 -0.03
CA GLY A 2 3.25 -18.36 1.15
C GLY A 2 3.82 -19.14 2.34
N LEU A 3 4.09 -18.47 3.46
CA LEU A 3 4.66 -19.06 4.67
C LEU A 3 3.60 -19.20 5.76
N ILE A 4 3.67 -20.29 6.51
CA ILE A 4 2.80 -20.59 7.65
C ILE A 4 3.66 -20.65 8.91
N ALA A 5 3.18 -20.13 10.03
CA ALA A 5 3.89 -20.21 11.30
C ALA A 5 3.61 -21.57 11.98
N SER A 6 4.66 -22.21 12.51
CA SER A 6 4.51 -23.41 13.33
C SER A 6 4.00 -23.04 14.74
N LYS A 7 3.39 -24.00 15.44
CA LYS A 7 2.92 -23.77 16.83
C LYS A 7 4.06 -23.35 17.75
N GLN A 8 5.21 -24.01 17.64
CA GLN A 8 6.42 -23.70 18.41
C GLN A 8 7.00 -22.33 18.02
N GLY A 9 6.99 -22.00 16.73
CA GLY A 9 7.38 -20.68 16.23
C GLY A 9 6.56 -19.55 16.86
N LEU A 10 5.24 -19.72 16.94
CA LEU A 10 4.36 -18.74 17.58
C LEU A 10 4.68 -18.53 19.08
N GLU A 11 5.18 -19.55 19.80
CA GLU A 11 5.63 -19.39 21.19
C GLU A 11 6.93 -18.58 21.31
N ILE A 12 7.83 -18.69 20.33
CA ILE A 12 9.06 -17.90 20.25
C ILE A 12 8.69 -16.42 20.04
N VAL A 13 7.82 -16.16 19.07
CA VAL A 13 7.31 -14.81 18.77
C VAL A 13 6.55 -14.23 19.97
N GLU A 14 5.72 -15.05 20.64
CA GLU A 14 4.99 -14.67 21.85
C GLU A 14 5.93 -14.20 22.97
N ARG A 15 7.04 -14.92 23.20
CA ARG A 15 8.07 -14.52 24.17
C ARG A 15 8.76 -13.22 23.75
N ALA A 16 9.13 -13.08 22.48
CA ALA A 16 9.81 -11.90 21.96
C ALA A 16 8.95 -10.62 22.07
N ARG A 17 7.69 -10.67 21.63
CA ARG A 17 6.78 -9.51 21.73
C ARG A 17 6.52 -9.09 23.18
N ARG A 18 6.45 -10.04 24.12
CA ARG A 18 6.21 -9.75 25.54
C ARG A 18 7.40 -9.02 26.16
N LYS A 19 8.64 -9.33 25.77
CA LYS A 19 9.83 -8.55 26.16
C LYS A 19 9.72 -7.08 25.72
N LYS A 20 9.10 -6.83 24.57
CA LYS A 20 8.79 -5.48 24.06
C LYS A 20 7.52 -4.84 24.65
N ARG A 21 6.80 -5.55 25.54
CA ARG A 21 5.50 -5.14 26.11
C ARG A 21 4.41 -4.91 25.05
N TRP A 22 4.51 -5.54 23.89
CA TRP A 22 3.51 -5.44 22.82
C TRP A 22 2.43 -6.50 23.01
N ASN A 23 1.15 -6.12 22.85
CA ASN A 23 0.05 -7.10 22.75
C ASN A 23 0.05 -7.81 21.38
N LYS A 24 -0.80 -8.85 21.19
CA LYS A 24 -0.81 -9.66 19.96
C LYS A 24 -1.13 -8.88 18.68
N TYR A 25 -1.76 -7.71 18.79
CA TYR A 25 -2.22 -6.89 17.66
C TYR A 25 -1.81 -5.43 17.84
N ALA A 26 -0.67 -5.19 18.47
CA ALA A 26 -0.23 -3.84 18.82
C ALA A 26 0.01 -3.01 17.54
N PRO A 27 -0.50 -1.77 17.47
CA PRO A 27 -0.28 -0.89 16.31
C PRO A 27 1.17 -0.78 15.89
N PHE A 28 2.06 -0.52 16.85
CA PHE A 28 3.50 -0.45 16.64
C PHE A 28 4.09 -1.69 16.00
N TRP A 29 3.53 -2.89 16.22
CA TRP A 29 4.09 -4.11 15.66
C TRP A 29 3.77 -4.23 14.17
N TYR A 30 2.50 -4.14 13.78
CA TYR A 30 2.16 -4.24 12.35
C TYR A 30 2.68 -3.04 11.56
N GLU A 31 2.74 -1.85 12.16
CA GLU A 31 3.40 -0.68 11.55
C GLU A 31 4.90 -0.89 11.32
N SER A 32 5.64 -1.39 12.33
CA SER A 32 7.08 -1.68 12.20
C SER A 32 7.36 -2.83 11.22
N ALA A 33 6.43 -3.77 11.09
CA ALA A 33 6.50 -4.86 10.13
C ALA A 33 5.96 -4.46 8.75
N TYR A 34 5.50 -3.22 8.56
CA TYR A 34 4.87 -2.73 7.33
C TYR A 34 3.65 -3.53 6.85
N VAL A 35 3.01 -4.30 7.75
CA VAL A 35 1.82 -5.12 7.47
C VAL A 35 0.56 -4.50 8.10
N CYS A 36 -0.63 -5.02 7.79
CA CYS A 36 -1.86 -4.65 8.47
C CYS A 36 -2.14 -5.57 9.68
N ARG A 37 -3.07 -5.16 10.55
CA ARG A 37 -3.54 -5.95 11.69
C ARG A 37 -4.06 -7.33 11.28
N GLY A 38 -4.77 -7.41 10.14
CA GLY A 38 -5.29 -8.64 9.55
C GLY A 38 -4.21 -9.66 9.20
N THR A 39 -3.15 -9.23 8.51
CA THR A 39 -1.95 -10.06 8.26
C THR A 39 -1.36 -10.63 9.55
N LEU A 40 -1.35 -9.82 10.62
CA LEU A 40 -0.86 -10.25 11.93
C LEU A 40 -1.83 -11.24 12.62
N GLN A 41 -3.14 -11.08 12.44
CA GLN A 41 -4.13 -12.08 12.87
C GLN A 41 -3.93 -13.41 12.14
N ARG A 42 -3.68 -13.39 10.84
CA ARG A 42 -3.45 -14.57 10.00
C ARG A 42 -2.19 -15.30 10.41
N PHE A 43 -1.12 -14.56 10.68
CA PHE A 43 0.10 -15.09 11.27
C PHE A 43 -0.18 -15.87 12.55
N TRP A 44 -0.94 -15.28 13.50
CA TRP A 44 -1.33 -15.95 14.74
C TRP A 44 -2.30 -17.12 14.57
N LYS A 45 -3.11 -17.12 13.50
CA LYS A 45 -4.03 -18.20 13.13
C LYS A 45 -3.36 -19.31 12.32
N GLN A 46 -2.03 -19.25 12.12
CA GLN A 46 -1.28 -20.20 11.29
C GLN A 46 -1.86 -20.31 9.87
N THR A 47 -2.31 -19.20 9.32
CA THR A 47 -2.79 -19.10 7.93
C THR A 47 -1.63 -18.66 7.03
N SER A 48 -1.59 -19.16 5.79
CA SER A 48 -0.57 -18.77 4.83
C SER A 48 -0.59 -17.26 4.56
N ILE A 49 0.57 -16.63 4.69
CA ILE A 49 0.81 -15.21 4.36
C ILE A 49 2.02 -15.11 3.44
N GLN A 50 2.13 -14.03 2.65
CA GLN A 50 3.31 -13.83 1.78
C GLN A 50 4.62 -13.85 2.59
N ALA A 51 5.67 -14.41 1.98
CA ALA A 51 6.98 -14.55 2.62
C ALA A 51 7.54 -13.23 3.17
N ASP A 52 7.51 -12.15 2.39
CA ASP A 52 8.04 -10.85 2.82
C ASP A 52 7.30 -10.33 4.06
N ASN A 53 5.97 -10.47 4.08
CA ASN A 53 5.15 -10.10 5.24
C ASN A 53 5.49 -10.96 6.47
N PHE A 54 5.72 -12.26 6.28
CA PHE A 54 6.13 -13.17 7.35
C PHE A 54 7.50 -12.79 7.93
N GLN A 55 8.47 -12.50 7.06
CA GLN A 55 9.81 -12.07 7.43
C GLN A 55 9.77 -10.75 8.19
N ASN A 56 9.03 -9.76 7.69
CA ASN A 56 8.90 -8.46 8.35
C ASN A 56 8.24 -8.56 9.73
N ILE A 57 7.22 -9.42 9.89
CA ILE A 57 6.57 -9.68 11.19
C ILE A 57 7.58 -10.22 12.21
N CYS A 58 8.40 -11.20 11.81
CA CYS A 58 9.42 -11.82 12.66
C CYS A 58 10.56 -10.84 12.98
N GLN A 59 11.04 -10.10 11.99
CA GLN A 59 12.09 -9.09 12.14
C GLN A 59 11.67 -7.97 13.10
N ALA A 60 10.42 -7.51 13.04
CA ALA A 60 9.92 -6.45 13.91
C ALA A 60 9.99 -6.80 15.41
N VAL A 61 9.83 -8.08 15.76
CA VAL A 61 10.02 -8.57 17.15
C VAL A 61 11.44 -9.04 17.44
N GLY A 62 12.30 -9.11 16.43
CA GLY A 62 13.71 -9.49 16.56
C GLY A 62 13.94 -10.99 16.62
N VAL A 63 13.18 -11.79 15.87
CA VAL A 63 13.37 -13.25 15.77
C VAL A 63 13.66 -13.67 14.34
N ASN A 64 14.42 -14.74 14.16
CA ASN A 64 14.69 -15.32 12.84
C ASN A 64 13.47 -16.05 12.33
N TRP A 65 12.95 -15.64 11.16
CA TRP A 65 11.72 -16.21 10.58
C TRP A 65 11.85 -17.70 10.24
N GLU A 66 13.07 -18.18 9.94
CA GLU A 66 13.34 -19.58 9.58
C GLU A 66 13.09 -20.57 10.74
N GLU A 67 13.14 -20.08 11.98
CA GLU A 67 12.81 -20.84 13.20
C GLU A 67 11.30 -20.83 13.48
N ILE A 68 10.56 -19.92 12.84
CA ILE A 68 9.13 -19.73 13.07
C ILE A 68 8.30 -20.48 12.03
N VAL A 69 8.80 -20.56 10.80
CA VAL A 69 8.09 -21.15 9.66
C VAL A 69 7.87 -22.65 9.86
N ASP A 70 6.66 -23.09 9.53
CA ASP A 70 6.32 -24.49 9.35
C ASP A 70 6.73 -24.93 7.95
N ARG A 71 7.84 -25.66 7.86
CA ARG A 71 8.44 -26.09 6.59
C ARG A 71 7.64 -27.19 5.90
N GLU A 72 6.82 -27.95 6.63
CA GLU A 72 5.97 -29.00 6.05
C GLU A 72 4.69 -28.40 5.48
N ALA A 73 4.14 -27.37 6.14
CA ALA A 73 2.92 -26.69 5.71
C ALA A 73 3.15 -25.57 4.67
N SER A 74 4.37 -25.06 4.54
CA SER A 74 4.72 -24.01 3.57
C SER A 74 5.24 -24.63 2.28
N THR A 75 4.53 -24.47 1.16
CA THR A 75 4.90 -25.09 -0.12
C THR A 75 6.17 -24.47 -0.72
N ASP A 76 7.11 -25.35 -1.10
CA ASP A 76 8.47 -25.03 -1.52
C ASP A 76 8.57 -24.78 -3.04
N THR A 77 9.26 -23.72 -3.42
CA THR A 77 9.97 -23.63 -4.71
C THR A 77 11.23 -22.80 -4.45
N SER A 78 12.34 -23.52 -4.41
CA SER A 78 13.67 -23.08 -4.02
C SER A 78 14.28 -22.00 -4.92
N LEU A 79 14.98 -21.05 -4.30
CA LEU A 79 16.40 -20.69 -4.55
C LEU A 79 16.81 -19.54 -3.63
N GLY A 80 18.02 -19.68 -3.05
CA GLY A 80 18.49 -18.90 -1.91
C GLY A 80 19.19 -17.59 -2.24
N SER A 81 19.55 -16.84 -1.21
CA SER A 81 20.90 -16.30 -1.01
C SER A 81 20.99 -15.51 0.31
N GLU A 82 22.09 -15.81 0.99
CA GLU A 82 22.73 -15.27 2.17
C GLU A 82 22.45 -13.79 2.53
N ALA A 83 21.87 -13.56 3.71
CA ALA A 83 21.92 -12.28 4.40
C ALA A 83 23.19 -12.20 5.27
N ARG A 84 24.12 -11.32 4.90
CA ARG A 84 25.23 -10.92 5.77
C ARG A 84 24.72 -9.92 6.80
N PHE A 85 24.98 -10.24 8.07
CA PHE A 85 24.72 -9.40 9.22
C PHE A 85 25.70 -8.23 9.26
N PHE A 86 25.19 -7.00 9.27
CA PHE A 86 25.87 -5.85 9.86
C PHE A 86 25.06 -5.39 11.07
N SER A 87 25.68 -5.44 12.24
CA SER A 87 25.21 -4.82 13.48
C SER A 87 25.44 -3.32 13.40
N ASP A 88 24.41 -2.51 13.62
CA ASP A 88 24.53 -1.05 13.72
C ASP A 88 24.44 -0.62 15.20
N GLU A 89 25.57 -0.20 15.73
CA GLU A 89 25.64 0.65 16.92
C GLU A 89 25.61 2.12 16.47
N GLY A 90 24.60 2.86 16.93
CA GLY A 90 24.74 4.25 17.33
C GLY A 90 25.38 5.22 16.32
N SER A 91 24.64 5.58 15.27
CA SER A 91 24.77 6.90 14.66
C SER A 91 23.40 7.42 14.26
N GLN A 92 23.18 8.73 14.35
CA GLN A 92 22.06 9.37 13.66
C GLN A 92 22.27 9.17 12.16
N ALA A 93 21.84 8.03 11.64
CA ALA A 93 21.97 7.68 10.24
C ALA A 93 21.26 8.76 9.43
N ARG A 94 22.02 9.59 8.72
CA ARG A 94 21.47 10.44 7.67
C ARG A 94 20.74 9.51 6.70
N LEU A 95 19.43 9.67 6.59
CA LEU A 95 18.62 8.85 5.70
C LEU A 95 19.19 8.94 4.29
N HIS A 96 19.44 7.78 3.68
CA HIS A 96 19.96 7.71 2.33
C HIS A 96 19.02 8.50 1.37
N PRO A 97 19.51 9.46 0.57
CA PRO A 97 18.67 10.36 -0.23
C PRO A 97 17.70 9.64 -1.16
N PHE A 98 18.11 8.48 -1.67
CA PHE A 98 17.33 7.59 -2.53
C PHE A 98 16.92 6.28 -1.83
N GLY A 99 16.95 6.25 -0.50
CA GLY A 99 16.80 5.02 0.29
C GLY A 99 15.37 4.49 0.45
N ASP A 100 14.34 5.20 -0.03
CA ASP A 100 12.98 4.65 0.12
C ASP A 100 12.82 3.40 -0.74
N LYS A 101 12.12 2.41 -0.20
CA LYS A 101 11.73 1.19 -0.90
C LYS A 101 10.22 1.02 -0.77
N GLY A 102 9.59 0.48 -1.82
CA GLY A 102 8.15 0.25 -1.85
C GLY A 102 7.32 1.54 -1.79
N CYS A 103 6.16 1.47 -1.13
CA CYS A 103 5.20 2.57 -1.05
C CYS A 103 5.70 3.72 -0.16
N ILE A 104 5.67 4.94 -0.69
CA ILE A 104 6.06 6.16 0.02
C ILE A 104 4.88 6.66 0.85
N ARG A 105 4.97 6.48 2.18
CA ARG A 105 3.93 6.89 3.14
C ARG A 105 4.21 8.25 3.80
N ASP A 106 5.48 8.66 3.90
CA ASP A 106 5.86 9.96 4.43
C ASP A 106 5.58 11.06 3.39
N PRO A 107 4.67 12.02 3.66
CA PRO A 107 4.34 13.09 2.73
C PRO A 107 5.52 13.97 2.34
N ARG A 108 6.56 14.06 3.19
CA ARG A 108 7.80 14.81 2.91
C ARG A 108 8.71 14.09 1.92
N ARG A 109 8.58 12.77 1.84
CA ARG A 109 9.32 11.94 0.88
C ARG A 109 8.56 11.78 -0.44
N PHE A 110 7.24 11.95 -0.44
CA PHE A 110 6.44 11.88 -1.66
C PHE A 110 6.82 13.00 -2.65
N PHE A 111 7.09 12.64 -3.91
CA PHE A 111 7.58 13.57 -4.93
C PHE A 111 6.60 13.73 -6.10
N ASP A 112 6.36 14.99 -6.47
CA ASP A 112 5.52 15.45 -7.58
C ASP A 112 4.11 14.83 -7.63
N ARG A 113 3.61 14.48 -8.84
CA ARG A 113 2.22 14.11 -9.17
C ARG A 113 1.19 15.23 -8.97
N ARG A 114 1.60 16.49 -9.14
CA ARG A 114 0.75 17.67 -8.89
C ARG A 114 -0.51 17.68 -9.75
N GLU A 115 -0.36 17.57 -11.07
CA GLU A 115 -1.51 17.59 -12.00
C GLU A 115 -2.47 16.43 -11.73
N LEU A 116 -1.95 15.23 -11.53
CA LEU A 116 -2.77 14.06 -11.19
C LEU A 116 -3.55 14.28 -9.90
N LEU A 117 -2.88 14.76 -8.83
CA LEU A 117 -3.55 15.04 -7.56
C LEU A 117 -4.60 16.15 -7.69
N GLU A 118 -4.35 17.19 -8.48
CA GLU A 118 -5.33 18.24 -8.78
C GLU A 118 -6.60 17.65 -9.38
N GLN A 119 -6.46 16.87 -10.45
CA GLN A 119 -7.57 16.22 -11.13
C GLN A 119 -8.34 15.26 -10.21
N LEU A 120 -7.62 14.48 -9.39
CA LEU A 120 -8.23 13.57 -8.43
C LEU A 120 -9.01 14.34 -7.37
N PHE A 121 -8.45 15.40 -6.80
CA PHE A 121 -9.14 16.21 -5.78
C PHE A 121 -10.33 16.98 -6.32
N GLU A 122 -10.29 17.49 -7.56
CA GLU A 122 -11.44 18.09 -8.22
C GLU A 122 -12.60 17.10 -8.37
N GLY A 123 -12.29 15.88 -8.84
CA GLY A 123 -13.27 14.81 -8.97
C GLY A 123 -13.83 14.40 -7.61
N LEU A 124 -12.94 14.20 -6.63
CA LEU A 124 -13.34 13.88 -5.27
C LEU A 124 -14.24 14.95 -4.68
N ALA A 125 -13.92 16.25 -4.81
CA ALA A 125 -14.71 17.37 -4.31
C ALA A 125 -16.17 17.35 -4.81
N ARG A 126 -16.40 16.87 -6.04
CA ARG A 126 -17.73 16.69 -6.65
C ARG A 126 -18.43 15.40 -6.22
N GLY A 127 -17.80 14.57 -5.39
CA GLY A 127 -18.31 13.25 -4.98
C GLY A 127 -18.10 12.17 -6.04
N CYS A 128 -17.33 12.43 -7.10
CA CYS A 128 -17.06 11.45 -8.14
C CYS A 128 -16.00 10.46 -7.69
N SER A 129 -16.28 9.16 -7.80
CA SER A 129 -15.28 8.12 -7.56
C SER A 129 -14.19 8.15 -8.63
N GLN A 130 -12.96 7.83 -8.25
CA GLN A 130 -11.77 7.89 -9.09
C GLN A 130 -11.09 6.53 -9.18
N SER A 131 -10.45 6.26 -10.32
CA SER A 131 -9.63 5.06 -10.53
C SER A 131 -8.26 5.49 -11.07
N ILE A 132 -7.18 4.97 -10.48
CA ILE A 132 -5.80 5.17 -10.93
C ILE A 132 -5.24 3.86 -11.46
N VAL A 133 -4.79 3.88 -12.71
CA VAL A 133 -4.31 2.69 -13.43
C VAL A 133 -2.88 2.88 -13.85
N GLY A 134 -2.02 1.90 -13.60
CA GLY A 134 -0.62 1.96 -13.99
C GLY A 134 0.16 0.72 -13.57
N GLU A 135 1.35 0.56 -14.15
CA GLU A 135 2.21 -0.61 -13.95
C GLU A 135 2.65 -0.79 -12.49
N SER A 136 3.26 -1.94 -12.18
CA SER A 136 3.80 -2.19 -10.85
C SER A 136 4.80 -1.11 -10.46
N GLU A 137 4.85 -0.74 -9.18
CA GLU A 137 5.85 0.20 -8.63
C GLU A 137 5.88 1.62 -9.23
N ILE A 138 4.92 1.98 -10.09
CA ILE A 138 4.82 3.32 -10.68
C ILE A 138 4.42 4.42 -9.67
N GLY A 139 4.06 4.04 -8.45
CA GLY A 139 3.71 4.93 -7.34
C GLY A 139 2.21 5.08 -7.06
N LYS A 140 1.35 4.16 -7.52
CA LYS A 140 -0.11 4.22 -7.26
C LYS A 140 -0.44 4.26 -5.77
N SER A 141 0.10 3.33 -4.99
CA SER A 141 -0.07 3.27 -3.53
C SER A 141 0.39 4.56 -2.85
N SER A 142 1.52 5.12 -3.29
CA SER A 142 2.04 6.41 -2.78
C SER A 142 1.09 7.57 -3.10
N VAL A 143 0.44 7.57 -4.28
CA VAL A 143 -0.61 8.55 -4.63
C VAL A 143 -1.83 8.40 -3.71
N LEU A 144 -2.28 7.17 -3.42
CA LEU A 144 -3.37 6.95 -2.46
C LEU A 144 -3.01 7.49 -1.06
N TRP A 145 -1.78 7.24 -0.58
CA TRP A 145 -1.30 7.78 0.69
C TRP A 145 -1.25 9.32 0.68
N ALA A 146 -0.82 9.92 -0.43
CA ALA A 146 -0.84 11.36 -0.60
C ALA A 146 -2.28 11.93 -0.53
N ILE A 147 -3.28 11.21 -1.06
CA ILE A 147 -4.70 11.58 -0.93
C ILE A 147 -5.14 11.52 0.52
N CYS A 148 -4.84 10.46 1.26
CA CYS A 148 -5.19 10.35 2.68
C CYS A 148 -4.50 11.44 3.53
N SER A 149 -3.26 11.81 3.20
CA SER A 149 -2.52 12.84 3.93
C SER A 149 -3.00 14.26 3.62
N LYS A 150 -3.23 14.60 2.35
CA LYS A 150 -3.57 15.97 1.91
C LYS A 150 -5.08 16.22 1.88
N GLY A 151 -5.86 15.16 1.77
CA GLY A 151 -7.30 15.18 1.60
C GLY A 151 -8.08 15.89 2.71
N PRO A 152 -7.77 15.71 4.00
CA PRO A 152 -8.50 16.39 5.08
C PRO A 152 -8.52 17.90 4.90
N GLN A 153 -7.36 18.49 4.60
CA GLN A 153 -7.23 19.92 4.33
C GLN A 153 -7.86 20.31 2.98
N ARG A 154 -7.61 19.54 1.91
CA ARG A 154 -8.07 19.87 0.55
C ARG A 154 -9.59 19.77 0.39
N LEU A 155 -10.24 18.84 1.08
CA LEU A 155 -11.68 18.59 0.99
C LEU A 155 -12.46 19.09 2.21
N GLN A 156 -11.78 19.67 3.21
CA GLN A 156 -12.39 20.14 4.47
C GLN A 156 -13.18 19.02 5.18
N LEU A 157 -12.59 17.84 5.20
CA LEU A 157 -13.15 16.64 5.84
C LEU A 157 -12.25 16.24 7.02
N PRO A 158 -12.79 15.62 8.08
CA PRO A 158 -11.96 15.15 9.18
C PRO A 158 -11.02 14.02 8.73
N ASP A 159 -9.87 13.85 9.37
CA ASP A 159 -8.87 12.81 9.01
C ASP A 159 -9.49 11.41 8.91
N LYS A 160 -10.36 11.06 9.86
CA LYS A 160 -11.11 9.78 9.89
C LYS A 160 -12.05 9.55 8.70
N ALA A 161 -12.29 10.56 7.87
CA ALA A 161 -13.05 10.40 6.63
C ALA A 161 -12.23 9.70 5.55
N PHE A 162 -10.90 9.69 5.65
CA PHE A 162 -10.00 9.08 4.66
C PHE A 162 -9.59 7.70 5.15
N ILE A 163 -10.02 6.67 4.43
CA ILE A 163 -9.81 5.27 4.79
C ILE A 163 -8.94 4.62 3.73
N MET A 164 -7.82 4.03 4.14
CA MET A 164 -6.93 3.28 3.28
C MET A 164 -7.09 1.79 3.55
N LEU A 165 -7.47 1.02 2.52
CA LEU A 165 -7.46 -0.43 2.55
C LEU A 165 -6.48 -0.97 1.48
N GLY A 166 -5.38 -1.56 1.94
CA GLY A 166 -4.48 -2.33 1.08
C GLY A 166 -4.97 -3.76 0.96
N MET A 167 -5.47 -4.15 -0.21
CA MET A 167 -6.08 -5.46 -0.40
C MET A 167 -5.07 -6.62 -0.37
N GLU A 168 -3.77 -6.35 -0.53
CA GLU A 168 -2.71 -7.34 -0.32
C GLU A 168 -2.78 -7.99 1.07
N CYS A 169 -3.19 -7.21 2.06
CA CYS A 169 -3.27 -7.65 3.45
C CYS A 169 -4.68 -8.11 3.87
N ILE A 170 -5.65 -8.13 2.95
CA ILE A 170 -7.05 -8.52 3.20
C ILE A 170 -7.34 -9.77 2.40
N TYR A 171 -7.72 -10.84 3.08
CA TYR A 171 -7.91 -12.10 2.39
C TYR A 171 -9.29 -12.33 1.87
N ASP A 172 -10.30 -12.24 2.70
CA ASP A 172 -11.64 -12.60 2.30
C ASP A 172 -12.61 -11.46 2.58
N GLU A 173 -13.85 -11.67 2.16
CA GLU A 173 -14.96 -10.79 2.45
C GLU A 173 -15.06 -10.44 3.95
N GLN A 174 -14.86 -11.41 4.86
CA GLN A 174 -15.02 -11.16 6.29
C GLN A 174 -13.96 -10.17 6.79
N GLU A 175 -12.69 -10.42 6.47
CA GLU A 175 -11.58 -9.55 6.84
C GLU A 175 -11.70 -8.15 6.22
N PHE A 176 -12.23 -8.07 4.99
CA PHE A 176 -12.54 -6.79 4.34
C PHE A 176 -13.55 -5.98 5.15
N TRP A 177 -14.67 -6.59 5.53
CA TRP A 177 -15.70 -5.89 6.29
C TRP A 177 -15.24 -5.54 7.70
N ASP A 178 -14.53 -6.43 8.38
CA ASP A 178 -13.99 -6.19 9.72
C ASP A 178 -13.03 -5.00 9.71
N THR A 179 -12.11 -4.96 8.72
CA THR A 179 -11.14 -3.87 8.56
C THR A 179 -11.84 -2.55 8.22
N LEU A 180 -12.79 -2.57 7.27
CA LEU A 180 -13.54 -1.36 6.89
C LEU A 180 -14.37 -0.82 8.06
N CYS A 181 -15.07 -1.70 8.79
CA CYS A 181 -15.88 -1.31 9.94
C CYS A 181 -15.02 -0.70 11.06
N GLU A 182 -13.86 -1.30 11.35
CA GLU A 182 -12.90 -0.76 12.31
C GLU A 182 -12.44 0.65 11.94
N GLN A 183 -12.03 0.87 10.67
CA GLN A 183 -11.55 2.17 10.19
C GLN A 183 -12.65 3.25 10.21
N VAL A 184 -13.89 2.88 9.92
CA VAL A 184 -15.05 3.78 9.95
C VAL A 184 -15.53 4.05 11.39
N GLY A 185 -15.14 3.21 12.35
CA GLY A 185 -15.60 3.27 13.73
C GLY A 185 -17.02 2.72 13.92
N ILE A 186 -17.45 1.76 13.10
CA ILE A 186 -18.73 1.06 13.20
C ILE A 186 -18.47 -0.34 13.77
N LYS A 187 -19.17 -0.71 14.85
CA LYS A 187 -18.89 -1.97 15.58
C LYS A 187 -19.42 -3.23 14.90
N ASP A 188 -20.49 -3.13 14.12
CA ASP A 188 -21.15 -4.28 13.49
C ASP A 188 -21.32 -4.04 11.99
N ARG A 189 -20.93 -5.02 11.17
CA ARG A 189 -21.18 -5.06 9.73
C ARG A 189 -22.64 -4.75 9.40
N ARG A 190 -23.60 -5.27 10.17
CA ARG A 190 -25.03 -5.02 9.95
C ARG A 190 -25.39 -3.53 10.05
N ASP A 191 -24.71 -2.79 10.93
CA ASP A 191 -24.90 -1.35 11.06
C ASP A 191 -24.28 -0.58 9.89
N PHE A 192 -23.16 -1.07 9.35
CA PHE A 192 -22.57 -0.55 8.11
C PHE A 192 -23.50 -0.78 6.91
N MET A 193 -24.03 -2.01 6.79
CA MET A 193 -24.95 -2.43 5.71
C MET A 193 -26.29 -1.68 5.75
N ARG A 194 -26.74 -1.24 6.94
CA ARG A 194 -27.98 -0.47 7.11
C ARG A 194 -27.91 0.94 6.53
N LYS A 195 -26.74 1.42 6.10
CA LYS A 195 -26.46 2.78 5.56
C LYS A 195 -26.80 3.95 6.50
N THR A 196 -27.65 3.76 7.51
CA THR A 196 -28.09 4.79 8.47
C THR A 196 -26.96 5.35 9.31
N LYS A 197 -25.97 4.53 9.68
CA LYS A 197 -24.76 5.01 10.38
C LYS A 197 -23.78 5.76 9.50
N LEU A 198 -23.95 5.68 8.18
CA LEU A 198 -23.18 6.42 7.20
C LEU A 198 -23.87 7.72 6.77
N GLN A 199 -25.16 7.89 7.11
CA GLN A 199 -25.93 9.09 6.75
C GLN A 199 -25.26 10.36 7.29
N ASN A 200 -25.27 11.40 6.46
CA ASN A 200 -24.65 12.72 6.70
C ASN A 200 -23.12 12.70 6.90
N ARG A 201 -22.45 11.58 6.57
CA ARG A 201 -20.99 11.48 6.55
C ARG A 201 -20.53 11.19 5.14
N ARG A 202 -19.38 11.75 4.79
CA ARG A 202 -18.70 11.52 3.54
C ARG A 202 -17.33 10.93 3.84
N TYR A 203 -17.10 9.72 3.38
CA TYR A 203 -15.84 9.01 3.49
C TYR A 203 -15.19 8.88 2.12
N ILE A 204 -13.87 9.03 2.08
CA ILE A 204 -13.04 8.74 0.91
C ILE A 204 -12.39 7.39 1.17
N LEU A 205 -12.81 6.36 0.43
CA LEU A 205 -12.30 5.00 0.56
C LEU A 205 -11.26 4.73 -0.53
N CYS A 206 -10.00 4.71 -0.14
CA CYS A 206 -8.88 4.31 -0.98
C CYS A 206 -8.73 2.78 -0.96
N LEU A 207 -8.90 2.12 -2.10
CA LEU A 207 -8.72 0.69 -2.29
C LEU A 207 -7.46 0.47 -3.12
N ASP A 208 -6.43 -0.10 -2.52
CA ASP A 208 -5.21 -0.47 -3.22
C ASP A 208 -5.23 -1.95 -3.62
N GLU A 209 -4.73 -2.27 -4.81
CA GLU A 209 -4.74 -3.63 -5.38
C GLU A 209 -6.12 -4.27 -5.50
N ILE A 210 -7.05 -3.58 -6.16
CA ILE A 210 -8.43 -4.07 -6.36
C ILE A 210 -8.50 -5.44 -7.06
N GLU A 211 -7.42 -5.87 -7.74
CA GLU A 211 -7.30 -7.19 -8.35
C GLU A 211 -7.62 -8.33 -7.40
N ALA A 212 -7.44 -8.16 -6.08
CA ALA A 212 -7.85 -9.14 -5.09
C ALA A 212 -9.32 -9.58 -5.25
N PHE A 213 -10.21 -8.66 -5.66
CA PHE A 213 -11.63 -8.92 -5.89
C PHE A 213 -11.93 -9.80 -7.11
N THR A 214 -10.94 -10.10 -7.95
CA THR A 214 -11.12 -11.02 -9.09
C THR A 214 -11.21 -12.48 -8.65
N ASP A 215 -10.75 -12.81 -7.44
CA ASP A 215 -10.95 -14.14 -6.83
C ASP A 215 -12.34 -14.22 -6.19
N GLU A 216 -13.34 -14.65 -6.97
CA GLU A 216 -14.74 -14.75 -6.52
C GLU A 216 -14.95 -15.71 -5.35
N LYS A 217 -14.01 -16.64 -5.09
CA LYS A 217 -14.09 -17.53 -3.92
C LYS A 217 -13.78 -16.79 -2.63
N ARG A 218 -12.83 -15.85 -2.69
CA ARG A 218 -12.43 -15.02 -1.55
C ARG A 218 -13.33 -13.79 -1.41
N PHE A 219 -13.73 -13.21 -2.53
CA PHE A 219 -14.57 -12.01 -2.61
C PHE A 219 -15.76 -12.22 -3.53
N PRO A 220 -16.91 -12.61 -2.99
CA PRO A 220 -18.08 -12.82 -3.81
C PRO A 220 -18.55 -11.52 -4.50
N PRO A 221 -19.18 -11.59 -5.67
CA PRO A 221 -19.57 -10.42 -6.47
C PRO A 221 -20.42 -9.37 -5.75
N HIS A 222 -21.20 -9.78 -4.74
CA HIS A 222 -22.05 -8.86 -3.99
C HIS A 222 -21.27 -7.82 -3.20
N VAL A 223 -19.99 -8.05 -2.88
CA VAL A 223 -19.16 -7.06 -2.18
C VAL A 223 -18.96 -5.83 -3.05
N LEU A 224 -18.62 -6.02 -4.33
CA LEU A 224 -18.48 -4.94 -5.30
C LEU A 224 -19.82 -4.27 -5.60
N SER A 225 -20.90 -5.06 -5.76
CA SER A 225 -22.25 -4.52 -5.93
C SER A 225 -22.68 -3.64 -4.75
N PHE A 226 -22.30 -4.02 -3.52
CA PHE A 226 -22.55 -3.21 -2.34
C PHE A 226 -21.77 -1.90 -2.40
N LEU A 227 -20.46 -1.95 -2.68
CA LEU A 227 -19.62 -0.76 -2.81
C LEU A 227 -20.18 0.21 -3.85
N ARG A 228 -20.61 -0.29 -5.01
CA ARG A 228 -21.33 0.50 -6.01
C ARG A 228 -22.56 1.17 -5.39
N GLY A 229 -23.43 0.41 -4.74
CA GLY A 229 -24.68 0.93 -4.17
C GLY A 229 -24.51 1.93 -3.01
N VAL A 230 -23.29 2.11 -2.48
CA VAL A 230 -22.97 3.16 -1.48
C VAL A 230 -22.04 4.24 -2.03
N ALA A 231 -21.63 4.16 -3.29
CA ALA A 231 -20.76 5.12 -3.97
C ALA A 231 -21.40 5.78 -5.20
N ASP A 232 -22.41 5.15 -5.80
CA ASP A 232 -23.14 5.61 -6.99
C ASP A 232 -24.40 6.41 -6.61
N GLY A 233 -24.51 7.65 -7.10
CA GLY A 233 -25.65 8.54 -6.89
C GLY A 233 -25.36 9.78 -6.03
N ASP A 234 -26.37 10.64 -5.88
CA ASP A 234 -26.28 11.90 -5.13
C ASP A 234 -26.27 11.65 -3.62
N ARG A 235 -25.37 12.35 -2.90
CA ARG A 235 -25.21 12.28 -1.44
C ARG A 235 -24.86 10.89 -0.91
N THR A 236 -24.14 10.11 -1.70
CA THR A 236 -23.59 8.83 -1.26
C THR A 236 -22.56 9.00 -0.15
N PRO A 237 -22.50 8.07 0.82
CA PRO A 237 -21.59 8.18 1.94
C PRO A 237 -20.14 7.84 1.57
N LEU A 238 -19.90 7.09 0.50
CA LEU A 238 -18.55 6.73 0.05
C LEU A 238 -18.23 7.39 -1.29
N THR A 239 -17.04 7.95 -1.39
CA THR A 239 -16.38 8.25 -2.67
C THR A 239 -15.14 7.36 -2.77
N LEU A 240 -15.02 6.58 -3.83
CA LEU A 240 -13.94 5.61 -3.98
C LEU A 240 -12.72 6.23 -4.66
N VAL A 241 -11.52 5.80 -4.27
CA VAL A 241 -10.30 5.96 -5.06
C VAL A 241 -9.65 4.59 -5.20
N ILE A 242 -9.63 4.06 -6.40
CA ILE A 242 -9.23 2.67 -6.63
C ILE A 242 -7.91 2.64 -7.38
N ALA A 243 -6.91 1.92 -6.87
CA ALA A 243 -5.69 1.64 -7.59
C ALA A 243 -5.70 0.23 -8.19
N SER A 244 -5.25 0.13 -9.43
CA SER A 244 -5.14 -1.15 -10.14
C SER A 244 -4.03 -1.11 -11.19
N ARG A 245 -3.58 -2.29 -11.63
CA ARG A 245 -2.66 -2.45 -12.76
C ARG A 245 -3.37 -2.44 -14.10
N SER A 246 -4.62 -2.90 -14.12
CA SER A 246 -5.48 -2.96 -15.31
C SER A 246 -6.74 -2.11 -15.13
N PRO A 247 -7.29 -1.55 -16.23
CA PRO A 247 -8.57 -0.86 -16.20
C PRO A 247 -9.68 -1.66 -15.53
N LEU A 248 -10.58 -0.98 -14.81
CA LEU A 248 -11.69 -1.64 -14.12
C LEU A 248 -12.63 -2.38 -15.07
N GLN A 249 -12.84 -1.87 -16.30
CA GLN A 249 -13.64 -2.60 -17.31
C GLN A 249 -12.99 -3.96 -17.69
N LYS A 250 -11.67 -4.06 -17.60
CA LYS A 250 -10.95 -5.32 -17.90
C LYS A 250 -10.99 -6.29 -16.72
N LEU A 251 -10.90 -5.78 -15.49
CA LEU A 251 -10.95 -6.60 -14.27
C LEU A 251 -12.37 -7.08 -13.96
N PHE A 252 -13.36 -6.21 -14.18
CA PHE A 252 -14.77 -6.44 -13.88
C PHE A 252 -15.63 -6.05 -15.10
N PRO A 253 -15.64 -6.89 -16.15
CA PRO A 253 -16.37 -6.59 -17.37
C PRO A 253 -17.88 -6.51 -17.13
N ASP A 254 -18.56 -5.69 -17.93
CA ASP A 254 -20.02 -5.72 -18.05
C ASP A 254 -20.44 -7.10 -18.58
N LEU A 255 -21.34 -7.77 -17.85
CA LEU A 255 -21.96 -9.01 -18.31
C LEU A 255 -23.45 -8.73 -18.58
N PRO A 256 -24.10 -9.41 -19.55
CA PRO A 256 -25.51 -9.19 -19.86
C PRO A 256 -26.45 -9.30 -18.65
N GLU A 257 -26.07 -10.11 -17.66
CA GLU A 257 -26.83 -10.35 -16.43
C GLU A 257 -26.37 -9.50 -15.24
N ARG A 258 -25.27 -8.74 -15.38
CA ARG A 258 -24.65 -7.95 -14.29
C ARG A 258 -24.07 -6.64 -14.82
N THR A 259 -24.65 -5.52 -14.37
CA THR A 259 -24.06 -4.18 -14.56
C THR A 259 -22.64 -4.11 -14.00
N SER A 260 -21.72 -3.41 -14.67
CA SER A 260 -20.33 -3.26 -14.23
C SER A 260 -20.32 -2.75 -12.80
N PRO A 261 -19.60 -3.42 -11.90
CA PRO A 261 -19.66 -3.07 -10.50
C PRO A 261 -19.08 -1.68 -10.24
N LEU A 262 -17.94 -1.32 -10.84
CA LEU A 262 -17.24 -0.07 -10.47
C LEU A 262 -16.76 0.76 -11.67
N ALA A 263 -16.64 0.17 -12.87
CA ALA A 263 -15.98 0.84 -13.99
C ALA A 263 -16.76 2.06 -14.52
N ASN A 264 -18.10 2.00 -14.45
CA ASN A 264 -18.98 3.06 -14.95
C ASN A 264 -19.19 4.20 -13.94
N ILE A 265 -18.71 4.06 -12.69
CA ILE A 265 -18.86 5.09 -11.64
C ILE A 265 -17.53 5.75 -11.26
N CYS A 266 -16.41 5.20 -11.75
CA CYS A 266 -15.07 5.71 -11.47
C CYS A 266 -14.47 6.39 -12.70
N LYS A 267 -14.09 7.66 -12.57
CA LYS A 267 -13.28 8.33 -13.60
C LYS A 267 -11.85 7.77 -13.57
N GLN A 268 -11.37 7.28 -14.71
CA GLN A 268 -10.05 6.67 -14.81
C GLN A 268 -8.94 7.69 -15.11
N HIS A 269 -7.85 7.60 -14.37
CA HIS A 269 -6.61 8.35 -14.55
C HIS A 269 -5.46 7.37 -14.75
N ARG A 270 -4.52 7.67 -15.65
CA ARG A 270 -3.32 6.87 -15.84
C ARG A 270 -2.18 7.41 -14.99
N VAL A 271 -1.47 6.53 -14.30
CA VAL A 271 -0.20 6.84 -13.62
C VAL A 271 0.92 6.30 -14.49
N GLY A 272 1.64 7.22 -15.15
CA GLY A 272 2.78 6.89 -16.00
C GLY A 272 4.12 7.11 -15.31
N VAL A 273 5.19 6.88 -16.07
CA VAL A 273 6.56 7.25 -15.68
C VAL A 273 6.67 8.76 -15.40
N PHE A 274 7.75 9.20 -14.77
CA PHE A 274 7.99 10.63 -14.69
C PHE A 274 8.29 11.19 -16.08
N PRO A 275 7.74 12.37 -16.43
CA PRO A 275 8.30 13.15 -17.52
C PRO A 275 9.80 13.42 -17.27
N PRO A 276 10.66 13.46 -18.30
CA PRO A 276 12.11 13.61 -18.13
C PRO A 276 12.51 14.83 -17.29
N GLU A 277 11.81 15.94 -17.41
CA GLU A 277 12.01 17.15 -16.60
C GLU A 277 11.72 16.89 -15.11
N ILE A 278 10.61 16.22 -14.79
CA ILE A 278 10.24 15.83 -13.43
C ILE A 278 11.21 14.79 -12.86
N ALA A 279 11.72 13.88 -13.71
CA ALA A 279 12.73 12.91 -13.32
C ALA A 279 14.07 13.58 -12.95
N ARG A 280 14.49 14.63 -13.67
CA ARG A 280 15.66 15.44 -13.30
C ARG A 280 15.43 16.19 -11.99
N GLU A 281 14.28 16.86 -11.87
CA GLU A 281 13.91 17.57 -10.63
C GLU A 281 13.89 16.62 -9.43
N PHE A 282 13.41 15.39 -9.61
CA PHE A 282 13.46 14.36 -8.57
C PHE A 282 14.88 14.12 -8.07
N LEU A 283 15.84 13.86 -8.98
CA LEU A 283 17.24 13.64 -8.63
C LEU A 283 17.84 14.85 -7.91
N HIS A 284 17.67 16.06 -8.47
CA HIS A 284 18.17 17.28 -7.84
C HIS A 284 17.55 17.53 -6.46
N SER A 285 16.25 17.27 -6.30
CA SER A 285 15.56 17.48 -5.02
C SER A 285 16.11 16.57 -3.92
N ARG A 286 16.48 15.33 -4.25
CA ARG A 286 17.06 14.38 -3.29
C ARG A 286 18.49 14.73 -2.93
N LEU A 287 19.26 15.26 -3.88
CA LEU A 287 20.67 15.62 -3.67
C LEU A 287 20.88 17.00 -3.02
N ARG A 288 19.85 17.85 -2.97
CA ARG A 288 19.94 19.26 -2.52
C ARG A 288 20.67 19.44 -1.18
N ASP A 289 20.42 18.55 -0.22
CA ASP A 289 20.97 18.64 1.14
C ASP A 289 22.17 17.69 1.35
N THR A 290 22.82 17.28 0.24
CA THR A 290 23.96 16.37 0.24
C THR A 290 25.19 17.05 -0.36
N ASN A 291 26.36 16.46 -0.12
CA ASN A 291 27.61 16.92 -0.74
C ASN A 291 27.87 16.28 -2.11
N VAL A 292 26.96 15.46 -2.61
CA VAL A 292 27.09 14.74 -3.88
C VAL A 292 26.28 15.43 -4.95
N THR A 293 26.87 15.57 -6.13
CA THR A 293 26.20 16.08 -7.32
C THR A 293 26.34 15.08 -8.45
N PHE A 294 25.27 14.85 -9.20
CA PHE A 294 25.35 14.08 -10.44
C PHE A 294 25.64 15.02 -11.61
N SER A 295 26.54 14.62 -12.51
CA SER A 295 26.76 15.33 -13.77
C SER A 295 25.56 15.16 -14.71
N GLU A 296 25.42 16.05 -15.70
CA GLU A 296 24.36 15.92 -16.71
C GLU A 296 24.41 14.60 -17.48
N ASP A 297 25.61 14.08 -17.76
CA ASP A 297 25.79 12.78 -18.42
C ASP A 297 25.30 11.63 -17.53
N GLN A 298 25.59 11.69 -16.22
CA GLN A 298 25.09 10.71 -15.26
C GLN A 298 23.57 10.76 -15.13
N ILE A 299 22.99 11.97 -15.06
CA ILE A 299 21.54 12.17 -15.03
C ILE A 299 20.90 11.62 -16.30
N ALA A 300 21.47 11.92 -17.48
CA ALA A 300 20.97 11.42 -18.75
C ALA A 300 21.00 9.88 -18.83
N SER A 301 22.08 9.24 -18.38
CA SER A 301 22.19 7.78 -18.29
C SER A 301 21.15 7.19 -17.34
N LEU A 302 20.97 7.76 -16.13
CA LEU A 302 19.95 7.32 -15.17
C LEU A 302 18.54 7.39 -15.77
N LEU A 303 18.20 8.48 -16.46
CA LEU A 303 16.90 8.66 -17.10
C LEU A 303 16.67 7.64 -18.22
N ALA A 304 17.69 7.39 -19.06
CA ALA A 304 17.61 6.43 -20.15
C ALA A 304 17.49 4.98 -19.64
N GLU A 305 18.32 4.58 -18.68
CA GLU A 305 18.34 3.22 -18.12
C GLU A 305 17.09 2.89 -17.31
N SER A 306 16.56 3.86 -16.56
CA SER A 306 15.34 3.68 -15.78
C SER A 306 14.06 3.81 -16.62
N GLY A 307 14.15 4.35 -17.84
CA GLY A 307 12.98 4.79 -18.61
C GLY A 307 12.12 5.82 -17.85
N CYS A 308 12.74 6.61 -16.98
CA CYS A 308 12.08 7.52 -16.04
C CYS A 308 11.05 6.86 -15.10
N HIS A 309 11.11 5.54 -14.93
CA HIS A 309 10.25 4.82 -14.00
C HIS A 309 10.67 5.12 -12.55
N PRO A 310 9.77 5.60 -11.66
CA PRO A 310 10.14 6.09 -10.32
C PRO A 310 10.97 5.10 -9.49
N ALA A 311 10.52 3.84 -9.37
CA ALA A 311 11.24 2.84 -8.57
C ALA A 311 12.64 2.51 -9.13
N LYS A 312 12.73 2.22 -10.43
CA LYS A 312 14.00 1.98 -11.13
C LYS A 312 14.95 3.18 -11.05
N LEU A 313 14.42 4.40 -11.25
CA LEU A 313 15.21 5.62 -11.17
C LEU A 313 15.78 5.80 -9.77
N GLN A 314 14.97 5.58 -8.74
CA GLN A 314 15.40 5.68 -7.35
C GLN A 314 16.46 4.62 -7.00
N GLU A 315 16.26 3.37 -7.42
CA GLU A 315 17.23 2.28 -7.21
C GLU A 315 18.58 2.59 -7.88
N ARG A 316 18.57 3.02 -9.15
CA ARG A 316 19.79 3.32 -9.91
C ARG A 316 20.51 4.55 -9.37
N ALA A 317 19.74 5.59 -9.00
CA ALA A 317 20.28 6.77 -8.34
C ALA A 317 20.93 6.43 -7.00
N ALA A 318 20.37 5.48 -6.24
CA ALA A 318 20.99 5.00 -5.01
C ALA A 318 22.33 4.33 -5.26
N GLN A 319 22.41 3.42 -6.24
CA GLN A 319 23.66 2.75 -6.62
C GLN A 319 24.74 3.74 -7.07
N LEU A 320 24.37 4.78 -7.83
CA LEU A 320 25.31 5.81 -8.25
C LEU A 320 25.75 6.67 -7.06
N TYR A 321 24.82 7.07 -6.19
CA TYR A 321 25.13 7.84 -4.99
C TYR A 321 26.13 7.11 -4.09
N ASP A 322 25.89 5.83 -3.81
CA ASP A 322 26.77 5.00 -2.99
C ASP A 322 28.19 4.92 -3.58
N ARG A 323 28.31 4.82 -4.91
CA ARG A 323 29.61 4.83 -5.60
C ARG A 323 30.34 6.15 -5.41
N LEU A 324 29.65 7.28 -5.63
CA LEU A 324 30.26 8.61 -5.55
C LEU A 324 30.60 9.03 -4.11
N VAL A 325 29.96 8.46 -3.09
CA VAL A 325 30.32 8.71 -1.68
C VAL A 325 31.55 7.91 -1.26
N GLN A 326 31.88 6.83 -1.97
CA GLN A 326 33.06 5.99 -1.70
C GLN A 326 34.33 6.47 -2.42
N GLU A 327 34.20 7.39 -3.37
CA GLU A 327 35.31 8.03 -4.12
C GLU A 327 35.89 9.25 -3.39
#